data_AF-A0A1S7TW76-F1
#
_entry.id   AF-A0A1S7TW76-F1
#
_cell.length_a   1.000
_cell.length_b   1.000
_cell.length_c   1.000
_cell.angle_alpha   90.00
_cell.angle_beta   90.00
_cell.angle_gamma   90.00
#
_symmetry.space_group_name_H-M   'P 1'
#
loop_
_entity.id
_entity.type
_entity.pdbx_description
1 polymer ?
#
loop_
_entity_poly.entity_id
_entity_poly.type
_entity_poly.pdbx_seq_one_letter_code
_entity_poly.pdbx_strand_id
1 'polypeptide(L)'
;MNGYSQTLTEYEAHRLLDFTQQRVFGWTIVIGMNNARGRTDGRTREAKLSHRLMRECFLLGPRPGAALDHLMAGKEPELLWPESHREFIRFCLWHRVPRDLNEPLNDDLPEDCGPRREWPDFISQYDKPATLAEMPEPPPVSEEFKARFGA
;
A
#
# COMPACT_ATOMS: atom_id res chain seq x y z
N MET A 1 4.33 22.76 8.98
CA MET A 1 5.43 22.64 8.01
C MET A 1 6.65 22.17 8.77
N ASN A 2 6.97 20.87 8.70
CA ASN A 2 8.23 20.35 9.21
C ASN A 2 9.00 19.79 8.02
N GLY A 3 10.10 20.47 7.69
CA GLY A 3 11.05 20.05 6.69
C GLY A 3 11.94 18.93 7.23
N TYR A 4 11.87 17.78 6.58
CA TYR A 4 12.95 16.81 6.55
C TYR A 4 13.04 16.29 5.12
N SER A 5 13.68 17.05 4.24
CA SER A 5 14.23 16.45 3.01
C SER A 5 15.53 15.76 3.40
N GLN A 6 15.44 14.70 4.21
CA GLN A 6 16.57 13.80 4.39
C GLN A 6 16.66 12.93 3.14
N THR A 7 17.74 13.11 2.38
CA THR A 7 18.17 12.13 1.38
C THR A 7 18.30 10.78 2.08
N LEU A 8 17.46 9.81 1.69
CA LEU A 8 17.50 8.47 2.26
C LEU A 8 18.76 7.76 1.77
N THR A 9 19.41 7.01 2.67
CA THR A 9 20.39 6.01 2.26
C THR A 9 19.74 4.94 1.38
N GLU A 10 20.53 4.21 0.61
CA GLU A 10 20.02 3.10 -0.22
C GLU A 10 19.28 2.06 0.64
N TYR A 11 19.80 1.75 1.83
CA TYR A 11 19.13 0.87 2.79
C TYR A 11 17.75 1.42 3.21
N GLU A 12 17.67 2.69 3.60
CA GLU A 12 16.40 3.30 4.00
C GLU A 12 15.41 3.38 2.83
N ALA A 13 15.88 3.69 1.62
CA ALA A 13 15.06 3.69 0.41
C ALA A 13 14.49 2.30 0.11
N HIS A 14 15.28 1.24 0.25
CA HIS A 14 14.80 -0.14 0.14
C HIS A 14 13.73 -0.47 1.19
N ARG A 15 13.96 -0.08 2.45
CA ARG A 15 13.00 -0.31 3.53
C ARG A 15 11.70 0.47 3.33
N LEU A 16 11.77 1.71 2.84
CA LEU A 16 10.59 2.52 2.54
C LEU A 16 9.82 1.99 1.32
N LEU A 17 10.51 1.54 0.27
CA LEU A 17 9.87 0.94 -0.90
C LEU A 17 9.10 -0.34 -0.54
N ASP A 18 9.74 -1.22 0.22
CA ASP A 18 9.14 -2.46 0.73
C ASP A 18 7.96 -2.17 1.67
N PHE A 19 8.11 -1.22 2.58
CA PHE A 19 6.99 -0.74 3.42
C PHE A 19 5.82 -0.22 2.58
N THR A 20 6.10 0.59 1.55
CA THR A 20 5.08 1.15 0.65
C THR A 20 4.30 0.03 -0.05
N GLN A 21 5.00 -0.99 -0.56
CA GLN A 21 4.36 -2.14 -1.21
C GLN A 21 3.48 -2.93 -0.24
N GLN A 22 3.98 -3.19 0.98
CA GLN A 22 3.21 -3.88 2.02
C GLN A 22 1.96 -3.10 2.44
N ARG A 23 2.07 -1.77 2.55
CA ARG A 23 0.95 -0.88 2.86
C ARG A 23 -0.13 -0.90 1.79
N VAL A 24 0.25 -0.71 0.53
CA VAL A 24 -0.68 -0.74 -0.60
C VAL A 24 -1.37 -2.12 -0.66
N PHE A 25 -0.61 -3.21 -0.55
CA PHE A 25 -1.16 -4.56 -0.54
C PHE A 25 -2.16 -4.77 0.59
N GLY A 26 -1.79 -4.46 1.83
CA GLY A 26 -2.65 -4.64 3.00
C GLY A 26 -3.98 -3.88 2.86
N TRP A 27 -3.96 -2.64 2.41
CA TRP A 27 -5.19 -1.89 2.17
C TRP A 27 -6.05 -2.48 1.05
N THR A 28 -5.46 -3.02 -0.02
CA THR A 28 -6.25 -3.74 -1.02
C THR A 28 -6.94 -4.99 -0.47
N ILE A 29 -6.33 -5.68 0.50
CA ILE A 29 -6.98 -6.80 1.19
C ILE A 29 -8.16 -6.32 2.03
N VAL A 30 -7.99 -5.23 2.79
CA VAL A 30 -9.07 -4.64 3.60
C VAL A 30 -10.26 -4.26 2.72
N ILE A 31 -10.02 -3.65 1.56
CA ILE A 31 -11.08 -3.37 0.57
C ILE A 31 -11.78 -4.67 0.18
N GLY A 32 -11.03 -5.72 -0.17
CA GLY A 32 -11.59 -7.00 -0.63
C GLY A 32 -12.43 -7.73 0.42
N MET A 33 -12.11 -7.54 1.70
CA MET A 33 -12.80 -8.13 2.84
C MET A 33 -13.98 -7.30 3.34
N ASN A 34 -14.19 -6.08 2.82
CA ASN A 34 -15.26 -5.15 3.24
C ASN A 34 -16.66 -5.59 2.76
N ASN A 35 -17.05 -6.80 3.10
CA ASN A 35 -18.33 -7.38 2.73
C ASN A 35 -18.89 -8.19 3.91
N ALA A 36 -20.16 -8.57 3.84
CA ALA A 36 -20.85 -9.27 4.92
C ALA A 36 -20.20 -10.62 5.33
N ARG A 37 -19.28 -11.17 4.52
CA ARG A 37 -18.59 -12.44 4.80
C ARG A 37 -17.25 -12.24 5.49
N GLY A 38 -16.75 -11.00 5.60
CA GLY A 38 -15.47 -10.68 6.22
C GLY A 38 -14.28 -11.42 5.59
N ARG A 39 -14.36 -11.75 4.29
CA ARG A 39 -13.29 -12.45 3.54
C ARG A 39 -13.29 -12.04 2.07
N THR A 40 -12.14 -12.16 1.42
CA THR A 40 -12.02 -11.91 -0.01
C THR A 40 -12.74 -13.02 -0.80
N ASP A 41 -13.89 -12.68 -1.39
CA ASP A 41 -14.70 -13.58 -2.20
C ASP A 41 -14.91 -12.98 -3.59
N GLY A 42 -14.34 -13.59 -4.63
CA GLY A 42 -14.31 -13.06 -5.99
C GLY A 42 -15.68 -12.79 -6.63
N ARG A 43 -16.78 -13.22 -6.02
CA ARG A 43 -18.15 -12.89 -6.45
C ARG A 43 -18.59 -11.50 -6.01
N THR A 44 -17.99 -10.95 -4.96
CA THR A 44 -18.34 -9.64 -4.38
C THR A 44 -17.78 -8.49 -5.21
N ARG A 45 -18.40 -7.30 -5.12
CA ARG A 45 -17.92 -6.10 -5.81
C ARG A 45 -16.57 -5.66 -5.24
N GLU A 46 -16.42 -5.83 -3.94
CA GLU A 46 -15.28 -5.43 -3.14
C GLU A 46 -14.04 -6.25 -3.51
N ALA A 47 -14.16 -7.57 -3.67
CA ALA A 47 -13.06 -8.40 -4.13
C ALA A 47 -12.64 -8.07 -5.57
N LYS A 48 -13.59 -7.74 -6.46
CA LYS A 48 -13.28 -7.31 -7.83
C LYS A 48 -12.54 -5.98 -7.84
N LEU A 49 -12.97 -5.02 -7.01
CA LEU A 49 -12.31 -3.74 -6.83
C LEU A 49 -10.90 -3.90 -6.26
N SER A 50 -10.74 -4.69 -5.20
CA SER A 50 -9.46 -5.04 -4.60
C SER A 50 -8.49 -5.64 -5.63
N HIS A 51 -8.96 -6.62 -6.40
CA HIS A 51 -8.16 -7.28 -7.41
C HIS A 51 -7.74 -6.32 -8.54
N ARG A 52 -8.64 -5.43 -8.99
CA ARG A 52 -8.29 -4.37 -9.93
C ARG A 52 -7.20 -3.47 -9.35
N LEU A 53 -7.46 -2.86 -8.19
CA LEU A 53 -6.56 -1.89 -7.55
C LEU A 53 -5.18 -2.47 -7.33
N MET A 54 -5.09 -3.71 -6.85
CA MET A 54 -3.81 -4.40 -6.65
C MET A 54 -3.03 -4.47 -7.96
N ARG A 55 -3.63 -5.03 -9.02
CA ARG A 55 -2.97 -5.15 -10.33
C ARG A 55 -2.61 -3.80 -10.93
N GLU A 56 -3.48 -2.82 -10.77
CA GLU A 56 -3.32 -1.47 -11.31
C GLU A 56 -2.20 -0.70 -10.61
N CYS A 57 -2.13 -0.74 -9.27
CA CYS A 57 -1.04 -0.13 -8.52
C CYS A 57 0.32 -0.74 -8.89
N PHE A 58 0.39 -2.06 -9.11
CA PHE A 58 1.62 -2.71 -9.59
C PHE A 58 1.95 -2.36 -11.04
N LEU A 59 0.95 -2.18 -11.90
CA LEU A 59 1.15 -1.82 -13.31
C LEU A 59 1.66 -0.38 -13.46
N LEU A 60 1.13 0.54 -12.67
CA LEU A 60 1.43 1.97 -12.74
C LEU A 60 2.67 2.37 -11.95
N GLY A 61 3.11 1.54 -11.01
CA GLY A 61 4.34 1.77 -10.25
C GLY A 61 5.59 1.71 -11.15
N PRO A 62 6.64 2.49 -10.84
CA PRO A 62 7.88 2.46 -11.60
C PRO A 62 8.66 1.18 -11.32
N ARG A 63 9.61 0.85 -12.20
CA ARG A 63 10.54 -0.25 -11.94
C ARG A 63 11.33 0.00 -10.65
N PRO A 64 11.73 -1.05 -9.90
CA PRO A 64 12.38 -0.91 -8.61
C PRO A 64 13.57 0.07 -8.59
N GLY A 65 14.46 0.03 -9.58
CA GLY A 65 15.60 0.96 -9.66
C GLY A 65 15.18 2.43 -9.72
N ALA A 66 14.22 2.77 -10.59
CA ALA A 66 13.71 4.14 -10.69
C ALA A 66 12.94 4.57 -9.43
N ALA A 67 12.30 3.62 -8.73
CA ALA A 67 11.67 3.90 -7.44
C ALA A 67 12.72 4.24 -6.37
N LEU A 68 13.82 3.48 -6.31
CA LEU A 68 14.92 3.74 -5.38
C LEU A 68 15.58 5.09 -5.66
N ASP A 69 15.89 5.41 -6.91
CA ASP A 69 16.45 6.72 -7.30
C ASP A 69 15.55 7.87 -6.84
N HIS A 70 14.22 7.71 -6.97
CA HIS A 70 13.24 8.70 -6.53
C HIS A 70 13.23 8.89 -5.01
N LEU A 71 13.23 7.78 -4.24
CA LEU A 71 13.22 7.83 -2.78
C LEU A 71 14.54 8.33 -2.21
N MET A 72 15.68 7.92 -2.79
CA MET A 72 17.00 8.41 -2.41
C MET A 72 17.16 9.90 -2.69
N ALA A 73 16.48 10.44 -3.73
CA ALA A 73 16.40 11.88 -3.97
C ALA A 73 15.53 12.64 -2.95
N GLY A 74 15.01 11.98 -1.90
CA GLY A 74 14.20 12.59 -0.85
C GLY A 74 12.79 12.97 -1.32
N LYS A 75 12.31 12.39 -2.43
CA LYS A 75 10.97 12.67 -2.94
C LYS A 75 9.92 11.80 -2.25
N GLU A 76 8.73 12.36 -2.10
CA GLU A 76 7.61 11.69 -1.47
C GLU A 76 7.24 10.38 -2.21
N PRO A 77 7.03 9.27 -1.49
CA PRO A 77 6.75 7.95 -2.07
C PRO A 77 5.46 7.88 -2.89
N GLU A 78 4.40 8.63 -2.55
CA GLU A 78 3.17 8.61 -3.36
C GLU A 78 3.38 9.13 -4.78
N LEU A 79 4.43 9.93 -5.02
CA LEU A 79 4.77 10.46 -6.34
C LEU A 79 5.32 9.40 -7.30
N LEU A 80 5.58 8.18 -6.81
CA LEU A 80 5.86 7.02 -7.66
C LEU A 80 4.66 6.68 -8.57
N TRP A 81 3.44 7.09 -8.21
CA TRP A 81 2.23 6.85 -9.01
C TRP A 81 1.75 8.09 -9.77
N PRO A 82 0.98 7.90 -10.86
CA PRO A 82 0.34 8.99 -11.58
C PRO A 82 -0.62 9.76 -10.68
N GLU A 83 -0.87 11.02 -11.01
CA GLU A 83 -1.66 11.96 -10.20
C GLU A 83 -3.02 11.40 -9.75
N SER A 84 -3.71 10.70 -10.64
CA SER A 84 -5.01 10.07 -10.38
C SER A 84 -5.01 9.05 -9.23
N HIS A 85 -3.86 8.53 -8.83
CA HIS A 85 -3.72 7.50 -7.80
C HIS A 85 -3.03 8.02 -6.52
N ARG A 86 -2.45 9.22 -6.55
CA ARG A 86 -1.58 9.70 -5.46
C ARG A 86 -2.31 9.81 -4.13
N GLU A 87 -3.57 10.25 -4.13
CA GLU A 87 -4.33 10.40 -2.88
C GLU A 87 -4.61 9.03 -2.24
N PHE A 88 -5.02 8.04 -3.04
CA PHE A 88 -5.19 6.67 -2.59
C PHE A 88 -3.90 6.06 -2.06
N ILE A 89 -2.78 6.24 -2.77
CA ILE A 89 -1.47 5.73 -2.34
C ILE A 89 -1.01 6.42 -1.06
N ARG A 90 -1.17 7.75 -0.97
CA ARG A 90 -0.86 8.52 0.23
C ARG A 90 -1.66 7.99 1.41
N PHE A 91 -2.97 7.77 1.26
CA PHE A 91 -3.78 7.18 2.30
C PHE A 91 -3.24 5.81 2.72
N CYS A 92 -2.97 4.93 1.76
CA CYS A 92 -2.46 3.58 2.03
C CYS A 92 -1.15 3.61 2.82
N LEU A 93 -0.23 4.50 2.46
CA LEU A 93 1.07 4.61 3.08
C LEU A 93 0.97 5.16 4.51
N TRP A 94 0.33 6.32 4.66
CA TRP A 94 0.34 7.11 5.89
C TRP A 94 -0.52 6.55 7.01
N HIS A 95 -1.38 5.57 6.71
CA HIS A 95 -2.29 4.99 7.67
C HIS A 95 -2.10 3.49 7.83
N ARG A 96 -2.19 3.05 9.08
CA ARG A 96 -2.09 1.66 9.44
C ARG A 96 -3.25 0.86 8.90
N VAL A 97 -2.93 -0.30 8.32
CA VAL A 97 -3.93 -1.26 7.89
C VAL A 97 -4.63 -1.81 9.15
N PRO A 98 -5.97 -1.88 9.18
CA PRO A 98 -6.72 -2.53 10.25
C PRO A 98 -6.10 -3.88 10.68
N ARG A 99 -5.78 -3.96 11.98
CA ARG A 99 -4.93 -5.03 12.56
C ARG A 99 -5.59 -6.40 12.44
N ASP A 100 -6.90 -6.46 12.57
CA ASP A 100 -7.74 -7.66 12.41
C ASP A 100 -7.62 -8.34 11.04
N LEU A 101 -7.13 -7.63 10.01
CA LEU A 101 -7.11 -8.13 8.63
C LEU A 101 -5.69 -8.37 8.08
N ASN A 102 -4.69 -7.56 8.45
CA ASN A 102 -3.36 -7.61 7.84
C ASN A 102 -2.22 -7.92 8.81
N GLU A 103 -2.47 -7.83 10.11
CA GLU A 103 -1.55 -8.27 11.16
C GLU A 103 -2.35 -9.18 12.09
N PRO A 104 -2.66 -10.44 11.71
CA PRO A 104 -3.31 -11.35 12.65
C PRO A 104 -2.38 -11.51 13.87
N LEU A 105 -2.66 -10.72 14.91
CA LEU A 105 -2.05 -10.78 16.24
C LEU A 105 -2.61 -12.00 16.96
N ASN A 106 -2.63 -13.15 16.30
CA ASN A 106 -2.74 -14.37 17.06
C ASN A 106 -1.37 -14.53 17.73
N ASP A 107 -1.37 -14.44 19.06
CA ASP A 107 -0.24 -14.90 19.87
C ASP A 107 0.08 -16.38 19.56
N ASP A 108 -0.88 -17.09 18.95
CA ASP A 108 -0.79 -18.45 18.39
C ASP A 108 -0.41 -18.45 16.90
N LEU A 109 0.60 -17.70 16.49
CA LEU A 109 1.21 -17.94 15.17
C LEU A 109 1.92 -19.31 15.22
N PRO A 110 1.64 -20.23 14.29
CA PRO A 110 2.41 -21.46 14.14
C PRO A 110 3.94 -21.19 14.13
N GLU A 111 4.76 -22.08 14.70
CA GLU A 111 6.22 -21.91 14.81
C GLU A 111 6.94 -21.62 13.48
N ASP A 112 6.31 -21.94 12.34
CA ASP A 112 6.80 -21.71 10.98
C ASP A 112 6.36 -20.35 10.38
N CYS A 113 5.50 -19.60 11.07
CA CYS A 113 5.20 -18.22 10.72
C CYS A 113 6.37 -17.33 11.17
N GLY A 114 7.13 -16.81 10.20
CA GLY A 114 8.32 -16.00 10.45
C GLY A 114 8.08 -14.79 11.38
N PRO A 115 9.15 -14.25 11.99
CA PRO A 115 9.03 -13.21 13.00
C PRO A 115 8.33 -11.96 12.46
N ARG A 116 7.64 -11.25 13.37
CA ARG A 116 7.03 -9.96 13.06
C ARG A 116 8.09 -9.04 12.46
N ARG A 117 7.81 -8.51 11.27
CA ARG A 117 8.78 -7.68 10.56
C ARG A 117 8.95 -6.35 11.30
N GLU A 118 10.17 -6.09 11.76
CA GLU A 118 10.53 -4.80 12.36
C GLU A 118 10.86 -3.79 11.25
N TRP A 119 10.33 -2.57 11.40
CA TRP A 119 10.57 -1.44 10.51
C TRP A 119 11.55 -0.46 11.16
N PRO A 120 12.45 0.19 10.40
CA PRO A 120 13.28 1.26 10.94
C PRO A 120 12.44 2.41 11.52
N ASP A 121 12.96 3.08 12.55
CA ASP A 121 12.24 4.11 13.33
C ASP A 121 11.63 5.22 12.46
N PHE A 122 12.32 5.65 11.39
CA PHE A 122 11.84 6.73 10.53
C PHE A 122 10.51 6.40 9.84
N ILE A 123 10.15 5.12 9.69
CA ILE A 123 8.89 4.69 9.07
C ILE A 123 7.69 4.93 9.99
N SER A 124 7.90 5.07 11.31
CA SER A 124 6.83 5.27 12.30
C SER A 124 5.94 6.49 12.00
N GLN A 125 6.45 7.49 11.28
CA GLN A 125 5.68 8.67 10.84
C GLN A 125 4.48 8.32 9.93
N TYR A 126 4.54 7.17 9.24
CA TYR A 126 3.51 6.67 8.34
C TYR A 126 2.50 5.74 9.05
N ASP A 127 2.52 5.63 10.39
CA ASP A 127 1.69 4.70 11.16
C ASP A 127 0.48 5.34 11.85
N LYS A 128 -0.20 6.25 11.14
CA LYS A 128 -1.39 6.92 11.69
C LYS A 128 -2.58 5.96 11.77
N PRO A 129 -3.45 6.06 12.78
CA PRO A 129 -4.69 5.29 12.81
C PRO A 129 -5.62 5.72 11.66
N ALA A 130 -6.31 4.77 11.04
CA ALA A 130 -7.44 5.02 10.17
C ALA A 130 -8.39 3.81 10.10
N THR A 131 -9.55 4.05 9.54
CA THR A 131 -10.59 3.08 9.20
C THR A 131 -10.86 3.13 7.70
N LEU A 132 -11.52 2.10 7.17
CA LEU A 132 -11.88 2.07 5.75
C LEU A 132 -12.85 3.21 5.37
N ALA A 133 -13.64 3.73 6.30
CA ALA A 133 -14.55 4.85 6.06
C ALA A 133 -13.82 6.17 5.77
N GLU A 134 -12.55 6.29 6.16
CA GLU A 134 -11.70 7.46 5.92
C GLU A 134 -10.93 7.35 4.59
N MET A 135 -11.00 6.19 3.93
CA MET A 135 -10.32 5.98 2.66
C MET A 135 -10.91 6.89 1.59
N PRO A 136 -10.08 7.60 0.80
CA PRO A 136 -10.57 8.40 -0.33
C PRO A 136 -11.27 7.50 -1.36
N GLU A 137 -11.99 8.13 -2.29
CA GLU A 137 -12.60 7.40 -3.38
C GLU A 137 -11.52 6.59 -4.15
N PRO A 138 -11.77 5.31 -4.47
CA PRO A 138 -10.84 4.52 -5.24
C PRO A 138 -10.50 5.20 -6.57
N PRO A 139 -9.22 5.17 -7.00
CA PRO A 139 -8.82 5.81 -8.23
C PRO A 139 -9.57 5.23 -9.44
N PRO A 140 -9.82 6.02 -10.49
CA PRO A 140 -10.47 5.55 -11.71
C PRO A 140 -9.61 4.48 -12.39
N VAL A 141 -10.22 3.68 -13.26
CA VAL A 141 -9.48 2.72 -14.10
C VAL A 141 -8.62 3.50 -15.09
N SER A 142 -7.31 3.28 -15.04
CA SER A 142 -6.29 3.88 -15.88
C SER A 142 -6.38 3.36 -17.31
N GLU A 143 -5.86 4.16 -18.25
CA GLU A 143 -5.82 3.77 -19.66
C GLU A 143 -4.85 2.60 -19.88
N GLU A 144 -3.74 2.55 -19.15
CA GLU A 144 -2.78 1.43 -19.18
C GLU A 144 -3.44 0.13 -18.71
N PHE A 145 -4.28 0.18 -17.68
CA PHE A 145 -5.00 -0.99 -17.20
C PHE A 145 -6.00 -1.48 -18.25
N LYS A 146 -6.81 -0.57 -18.81
CA LYS A 146 -7.77 -0.88 -19.88
C LYS A 146 -7.07 -1.50 -21.09
N ALA A 147 -5.95 -0.91 -21.52
CA ALA A 147 -5.17 -1.38 -22.65
C ALA A 147 -4.60 -2.79 -22.43
N ARG A 148 -4.25 -3.15 -21.18
CA ARG A 148 -3.64 -4.44 -20.86
C ARG A 148 -4.63 -5.55 -20.58
N PHE A 149 -5.76 -5.25 -19.93
CA PHE A 149 -6.67 -6.26 -19.38
C PHE A 149 -8.09 -6.22 -19.95
N GLY A 150 -8.43 -5.22 -20.75
CA GLY A 150 -9.82 -4.98 -21.18
C GLY A 150 -10.65 -4.31 -20.09
N ALA A 151 -11.74 -3.64 -20.50
CA ALA A 151 -12.70 -2.99 -19.61
C ALA A 151 -13.72 -3.97 -19.05
#